data_AF-A0A9J6EC41-F1
#
_entry.id   AF-A0A9J6EC41-F1
#
_cell.length_a   1.000
_cell.length_b   1.000
_cell.length_c   1.000
_cell.angle_alpha   90.00
_cell.angle_beta   90.00
_cell.angle_gamma   90.00
#
_symmetry.space_group_name_H-M   'P 1'
#
loop_
_entity.id
_entity.type
_entity.pdbx_description
1 polymer ?
#
loop_
_entity_poly.entity_id
_entity_poly.type
_entity_poly.pdbx_seq_one_letter_code
_entity_poly.pdbx_strand_id
1 'polypeptide(L)'
;MGAPSALVSGMESAIRSLDPARMLLLAERLIRKLESAGVDLREPCSDVLGGTKCWLRLQLPAVNEVLWKVCMQIVEHAPGALTLSHTETIDLDTIRADTSFMDGAILLYSLLERHVCIKRLILGTMAFPLWNFPSLLGSALRVNRGIVEVEGHPNDKAVHWREMRPYRALPCALGSGSQRLSCLNVTSLKLDRVAAESIADGITKSNLQRLHLFNEMSATVARKLLSAVSSCRSLTSLEFAGSREFSLPSAKRSPPP
;
A
#
# COMPACT_ATOMS: atom_id res chain seq x y z
N MET A 1 12.04 -9.39 -26.90
CA MET A 1 10.89 -8.47 -26.67
C MET A 1 9.96 -9.13 -25.67
N GLY A 2 9.95 -8.67 -24.41
CA GLY A 2 8.98 -9.15 -23.42
C GLY A 2 7.60 -8.55 -23.67
N ALA A 3 6.54 -9.35 -23.55
CA ALA A 3 5.18 -8.92 -23.86
C ALA A 3 4.71 -7.77 -22.93
N PRO A 4 4.13 -6.67 -23.45
CA PRO A 4 3.53 -5.59 -22.66
C PRO A 4 2.45 -6.07 -21.67
N SER A 5 1.81 -7.21 -21.98
CA SER A 5 0.71 -7.79 -21.20
C SER A 5 1.09 -8.14 -19.75
N ALA A 6 2.35 -8.42 -19.46
CA ALA A 6 2.78 -8.82 -18.12
C ALA A 6 2.85 -7.66 -17.11
N LEU A 7 2.89 -6.40 -17.57
CA LEU A 7 2.93 -5.22 -16.67
C LEU A 7 1.54 -4.77 -16.21
N VAL A 8 0.51 -5.05 -17.02
CA VAL A 8 -0.86 -4.55 -16.78
C VAL A 8 -1.80 -5.66 -16.30
N SER A 9 -1.34 -6.91 -16.36
CA SER A 9 -2.10 -8.08 -15.89
C SER A 9 -2.54 -7.90 -14.44
N GLY A 10 -3.85 -7.88 -14.20
CA GLY A 10 -4.45 -7.68 -12.88
C GLY A 10 -4.80 -6.23 -12.53
N MET A 11 -4.16 -5.22 -13.14
CA MET A 11 -4.49 -3.80 -12.93
C MET A 11 -5.86 -3.43 -13.51
N GLU A 12 -6.22 -4.09 -14.61
CA GLU A 12 -7.48 -3.89 -15.37
C GLU A 12 -8.73 -4.15 -14.50
N SER A 13 -8.67 -5.14 -13.62
CA SER A 13 -9.78 -5.48 -12.72
C SER A 13 -9.94 -4.51 -11.55
N ALA A 14 -8.86 -3.77 -11.21
CA ALA A 14 -8.80 -2.89 -10.06
C ALA A 14 -9.19 -1.44 -10.40
N ILE A 15 -9.00 -1.01 -11.65
CA ILE A 15 -9.38 0.32 -12.15
C ILE A 15 -10.62 0.17 -13.02
N ARG A 16 -11.79 0.09 -12.37
CA ARG A 16 -13.10 -0.22 -13.00
C ARG A 16 -13.54 0.76 -14.08
N SER A 17 -12.92 1.94 -14.18
CA SER A 17 -13.27 3.01 -15.10
C SER A 17 -12.46 3.04 -16.40
N LEU A 18 -11.44 2.19 -16.55
CA LEU A 18 -10.60 2.17 -17.75
C LEU A 18 -10.66 0.81 -18.43
N ASP A 19 -10.88 0.82 -19.74
CA ASP A 19 -10.82 -0.40 -20.52
C ASP A 19 -9.37 -0.94 -20.56
N PRO A 20 -9.18 -2.28 -20.65
CA PRO A 20 -7.87 -2.93 -20.72
C PRO A 20 -6.94 -2.37 -21.79
N ALA A 21 -7.46 -2.06 -22.99
CA ALA A 21 -6.65 -1.57 -24.09
C ALA A 21 -6.07 -0.18 -23.81
N ARG A 22 -6.86 0.70 -23.19
CA ARG A 22 -6.43 2.03 -22.77
C ARG A 22 -5.40 1.95 -21.64
N MET A 23 -5.55 1.02 -20.70
CA MET A 23 -4.53 0.77 -19.67
C MET A 23 -3.20 0.31 -20.28
N LEU A 24 -3.22 -0.59 -21.26
CA LEU A 24 -2.04 -1.04 -21.98
C LEU A 24 -1.35 0.11 -22.72
N LEU A 25 -2.12 0.95 -23.43
CA LEU A 25 -1.57 2.12 -24.14
C LEU A 25 -0.91 3.12 -23.18
N LEU A 26 -1.51 3.37 -22.01
CA LEU A 26 -0.94 4.24 -20.99
C LEU A 26 0.36 3.64 -20.42
N ALA A 27 0.37 2.34 -20.13
CA ALA A 27 1.57 1.65 -19.66
C ALA A 27 2.70 1.68 -20.70
N GLU A 28 2.42 1.43 -21.98
CA GLU A 28 3.41 1.52 -23.06
C GLU A 28 3.95 2.94 -23.26
N ARG A 29 3.09 3.95 -23.13
CA ARG A 29 3.51 5.35 -23.17
C ARG A 29 4.46 5.68 -22.02
N LEU A 30 4.14 5.23 -20.80
CA LEU A 30 5.00 5.40 -19.63
C LEU A 30 6.34 4.70 -19.81
N ILE A 31 6.33 3.44 -20.25
CA ILE A 31 7.55 2.66 -20.52
C ILE A 31 8.46 3.41 -21.49
N ARG A 32 7.93 3.85 -22.65
CA ARG A 32 8.73 4.60 -23.64
C ARG A 32 9.30 5.90 -23.07
N LYS A 33 8.50 6.63 -22.27
CA LYS A 33 8.95 7.86 -21.61
C LYS A 33 10.11 7.58 -20.66
N LEU A 34 10.04 6.50 -19.89
CA LEU A 34 11.08 6.13 -18.94
C LEU A 34 12.32 5.53 -19.63
N GLU A 35 12.14 4.74 -20.68
CA GLU A 35 13.25 4.21 -21.50
C GLU A 35 14.09 5.34 -22.10
N SER A 36 13.48 6.45 -22.53
CA SER A 36 14.22 7.64 -23.00
C SER A 36 15.07 8.30 -21.93
N ALA A 37 14.79 8.05 -20.65
CA ALA A 37 15.57 8.50 -19.49
C ALA A 37 16.53 7.42 -18.95
N GLY A 38 16.68 6.27 -19.65
CA GLY A 38 17.53 5.17 -19.22
C GLY A 38 16.92 4.31 -18.10
N VAL A 39 15.60 4.34 -17.93
CA VAL A 39 14.84 3.49 -17.01
C VAL A 39 14.21 2.33 -17.76
N ASP A 40 14.55 1.09 -17.38
CA ASP A 40 13.86 -0.11 -17.87
C ASP A 40 12.90 -0.66 -16.80
N LEU A 41 11.62 -0.28 -16.88
CA LEU A 41 10.55 -0.80 -16.01
C LEU A 41 10.34 -2.31 -16.11
N ARG A 42 10.81 -2.94 -17.19
CA ARG A 42 10.66 -4.38 -17.42
C ARG A 42 11.78 -5.17 -16.78
N GLU A 43 12.93 -4.56 -16.52
CA GLU A 43 14.06 -5.18 -15.84
C GLU A 43 13.79 -5.25 -14.33
N PRO A 44 13.55 -6.46 -13.76
CA PRO A 44 13.40 -6.62 -12.32
C PRO A 44 14.69 -6.29 -11.60
N CYS A 45 14.64 -5.95 -10.31
CA CYS A 45 15.88 -5.89 -9.54
C CYS A 45 16.54 -7.28 -9.53
N SER A 46 17.81 -7.35 -9.92
CA SER A 46 18.64 -8.52 -9.64
C SER A 46 18.98 -8.52 -8.15
N ASP A 47 18.44 -9.48 -7.40
CA ASP A 47 18.75 -9.69 -5.99
C ASP A 47 20.15 -10.32 -5.88
N VAL A 48 21.17 -9.52 -6.18
CA VAL A 48 22.56 -9.97 -6.03
C VAL A 48 22.94 -9.77 -4.57
N LEU A 49 22.97 -10.87 -3.83
CA LEU A 49 23.70 -11.01 -2.57
C LEU A 49 25.06 -10.33 -2.72
N GLY A 50 25.20 -9.11 -2.18
CA GLY A 50 26.46 -8.37 -2.16
C GLY A 50 26.58 -7.13 -3.07
N GLY A 51 25.56 -6.65 -3.80
CA GLY A 51 25.76 -5.39 -4.54
C GLY A 51 24.64 -4.89 -5.45
N THR A 52 23.91 -3.88 -4.97
CA THR A 52 23.67 -2.54 -5.60
C THR A 52 23.43 -2.37 -7.11
N LYS A 53 22.97 -3.37 -7.87
CA LYS A 53 22.67 -3.22 -9.31
C LYS A 53 21.18 -3.08 -9.65
N CYS A 54 20.38 -2.42 -8.80
CA CYS A 54 19.03 -2.04 -9.23
C CYS A 54 19.06 -0.64 -9.85
N TRP A 55 18.70 -0.53 -11.14
CA TRP A 55 18.65 0.73 -11.90
C TRP A 55 17.83 1.81 -11.19
N LEU A 56 16.83 1.38 -10.40
CA LEU A 56 15.94 2.26 -9.64
C LEU A 56 16.70 3.24 -8.75
N ARG A 57 17.85 2.83 -8.19
CA ARG A 57 18.69 3.72 -7.36
C ARG A 57 19.34 4.84 -8.15
N LEU A 58 19.75 4.57 -9.38
CA LEU A 58 20.41 5.54 -10.25
C LEU A 58 19.41 6.54 -10.84
N GLN A 59 18.13 6.14 -10.88
CA GLN A 59 17.06 6.87 -11.57
C GLN A 59 16.00 7.40 -10.62
N LEU A 60 16.30 7.51 -9.32
CA LEU A 60 15.36 8.06 -8.32
C LEU A 60 14.78 9.43 -8.72
N PRO A 61 15.55 10.40 -9.27
CA PRO A 61 14.97 11.69 -9.70
C PRO A 61 13.88 11.53 -10.75
N ALA A 62 14.17 10.83 -11.86
CA ALA A 62 13.22 10.61 -12.95
C ALA A 62 11.98 9.81 -12.52
N VAL A 63 12.17 8.82 -11.63
CA VAL A 63 11.08 8.03 -11.05
C VAL A 63 10.21 8.88 -10.13
N ASN A 64 10.82 9.72 -9.28
CA ASN A 64 10.10 10.57 -8.34
C ASN A 64 9.31 11.67 -9.05
N GLU A 65 9.79 12.22 -10.17
CA GLU A 65 9.01 13.16 -10.99
C GLU A 65 7.65 12.58 -11.42
N VAL A 66 7.58 11.25 -11.63
CA VAL A 66 6.34 10.56 -11.98
C VAL A 66 5.55 10.15 -10.74
N LEU A 67 6.21 9.69 -9.66
CA LEU A 67 5.54 9.29 -8.41
C LEU A 67 4.93 10.46 -7.65
N TRP A 68 5.48 11.67 -7.76
CA TRP A 68 4.91 12.87 -7.13
C TRP A 68 3.49 13.17 -7.63
N LYS A 69 3.16 12.74 -8.85
CA LYS A 69 1.80 12.82 -9.40
C LYS A 69 0.78 11.99 -8.64
N VAL A 70 1.21 11.13 -7.72
CA VAL A 70 0.35 10.36 -6.81
C VAL A 70 0.79 10.56 -5.36
N CYS A 71 1.37 11.70 -5.00
CA CYS A 71 1.85 12.00 -3.64
C CYS A 71 2.77 10.91 -3.08
N MET A 72 3.59 10.26 -3.90
CA MET A 72 4.54 9.25 -3.45
C MET A 72 5.94 9.61 -3.90
N GLN A 73 6.94 9.06 -3.22
CA GLN A 73 8.35 9.14 -3.57
C GLN A 73 9.10 7.91 -3.09
N ILE A 74 10.25 7.67 -3.71
CA ILE A 74 11.22 6.66 -3.30
C ILE A 74 12.50 7.35 -2.84
N VAL A 75 12.97 6.94 -1.68
CA VAL A 75 14.24 7.38 -1.09
C VAL A 75 15.07 6.18 -0.67
N GLU A 76 16.39 6.30 -0.75
CA GLU A 76 17.31 5.30 -0.21
C GLU A 76 17.53 5.59 1.29
N HIS A 77 17.13 4.66 2.16
CA HIS A 77 17.32 4.82 3.62
C HIS A 77 18.54 4.04 4.14
N ALA A 78 18.98 3.01 3.41
CA ALA A 78 20.21 2.28 3.65
C ALA A 78 20.76 1.76 2.32
N PRO A 79 22.07 1.42 2.22
CA PRO A 79 22.67 0.94 0.99
C PRO A 79 21.90 -0.25 0.38
N GLY A 80 21.29 -0.04 -0.79
CA GLY A 80 20.49 -1.06 -1.49
C GLY A 80 19.06 -1.25 -0.97
N ALA A 81 18.63 -0.48 0.03
CA ALA A 81 17.30 -0.56 0.63
C ALA A 81 16.54 0.75 0.42
N LEU A 82 15.41 0.64 -0.26
CA LEU A 82 14.56 1.76 -0.63
C LEU A 82 13.32 1.82 0.26
N THR A 83 12.88 3.05 0.52
CA THR A 83 11.60 3.37 1.16
C THR A 83 10.70 4.02 0.13
N LEU A 84 9.52 3.45 -0.06
CA LEU A 84 8.42 4.10 -0.76
C LEU A 84 7.57 4.83 0.29
N SER A 85 7.47 6.15 0.19
CA SER A 85 6.81 7.01 1.18
C SER A 85 5.91 8.03 0.51
N HIS A 86 4.90 8.49 1.24
CA HIS A 86 4.07 9.60 0.78
C HIS A 86 4.85 10.94 0.81
N THR A 87 4.41 11.90 0.00
CA THR A 87 4.84 13.30 0.06
C THR A 87 3.70 14.18 0.55
N GLU A 88 4.01 15.13 1.44
CA GLU A 88 3.02 16.07 1.99
C GLU A 88 2.82 17.32 1.12
N THR A 89 3.55 17.42 0.01
CA THR A 89 3.75 18.68 -0.71
C THR A 89 2.68 19.03 -1.75
N ILE A 90 1.76 18.11 -2.07
CA ILE A 90 0.83 18.28 -3.18
C ILE A 90 -0.62 18.05 -2.71
N ASP A 91 -1.48 19.03 -2.99
CA ASP A 91 -2.92 18.91 -2.77
C ASP A 91 -3.54 17.85 -3.69
N LEU A 92 -4.34 16.94 -3.12
CA LEU A 92 -4.95 15.82 -3.81
C LEU A 92 -5.92 16.27 -4.91
N ASP A 93 -6.55 17.43 -4.77
CA ASP A 93 -7.46 17.99 -5.77
C ASP A 93 -6.71 18.45 -7.02
N THR A 94 -5.48 18.94 -6.87
CA THR A 94 -4.60 19.31 -7.99
C THR A 94 -4.17 18.07 -8.78
N ILE A 95 -3.95 16.94 -8.11
CA ILE A 95 -3.57 15.67 -8.76
C ILE A 95 -4.70 15.10 -9.61
N ARG A 96 -5.95 15.15 -9.14
CA ARG A 96 -7.09 14.56 -9.84
C ARG A 96 -7.42 15.27 -11.15
N ALA A 97 -7.14 16.57 -11.24
CA ALA A 97 -7.30 17.34 -12.47
C ALA A 97 -6.23 16.98 -13.52
N ASP A 98 -5.09 16.44 -13.09
CA ASP A 98 -4.01 16.05 -13.98
C ASP A 98 -4.18 14.61 -14.47
N THR A 99 -4.56 14.46 -15.74
CA THR A 99 -4.67 13.14 -16.42
C THR A 99 -3.41 12.26 -16.34
N SER A 100 -2.28 12.81 -15.90
CA SER A 100 -1.02 12.12 -15.72
C SER A 100 -0.85 11.39 -14.38
N PHE A 101 -1.82 11.48 -13.45
CA PHE A 101 -1.82 10.64 -12.23
C PHE A 101 -1.81 9.14 -12.57
N MET A 102 -2.37 8.75 -13.72
CA MET A 102 -2.36 7.38 -14.21
C MET A 102 -0.94 6.85 -14.43
N ASP A 103 -0.03 7.69 -14.93
CA ASP A 103 1.37 7.31 -15.09
C ASP A 103 2.01 7.01 -13.72
N GLY A 104 1.72 7.85 -12.71
CA GLY A 104 2.17 7.65 -11.33
C GLY A 104 1.61 6.38 -10.69
N ALA A 105 0.33 6.09 -10.91
CA ALA A 105 -0.31 4.87 -10.44
C ALA A 105 0.33 3.63 -11.09
N ILE A 106 0.45 3.61 -12.43
CA ILE A 106 1.05 2.47 -13.15
C ILE A 106 2.48 2.23 -12.67
N LEU A 107 3.28 3.29 -12.55
CA LEU A 107 4.64 3.22 -12.04
C LEU A 107 4.69 2.62 -10.64
N LEU A 108 3.92 3.19 -9.70
CA LEU A 108 3.87 2.74 -8.31
C LEU A 108 3.63 1.24 -8.17
N TYR A 109 2.63 0.72 -8.88
CA TYR A 109 2.27 -0.70 -8.79
C TYR A 109 3.30 -1.61 -9.46
N SER A 110 3.85 -1.18 -10.59
CA SER A 110 4.95 -1.90 -11.26
C SER A 110 6.16 -2.02 -10.34
N LEU A 111 6.50 -0.93 -9.64
CA LEU A 111 7.60 -0.88 -8.68
C LEU A 111 7.34 -1.83 -7.50
N LEU A 112 6.16 -1.75 -6.89
CA LEU A 112 5.78 -2.65 -5.81
C LEU A 112 5.76 -4.13 -6.24
N GLU A 113 5.35 -4.46 -7.46
CA GLU A 113 5.33 -5.84 -7.90
C GLU A 113 6.73 -6.42 -8.14
N ARG A 114 7.64 -5.61 -8.71
CA ARG A 114 8.89 -6.12 -9.32
C ARG A 114 10.16 -5.77 -8.56
N HIS A 115 10.14 -4.76 -7.69
CA HIS A 115 11.35 -4.24 -7.04
C HIS A 115 11.49 -4.70 -5.59
N VAL A 116 12.22 -5.81 -5.40
CA VAL A 116 12.52 -6.37 -4.07
C VAL A 116 13.46 -5.49 -3.23
N CYS A 117 14.10 -4.49 -3.82
CA CYS A 117 14.90 -3.50 -3.09
C CYS A 117 14.04 -2.50 -2.29
N ILE A 118 12.73 -2.42 -2.54
CA ILE A 118 11.80 -1.64 -1.74
C ILE A 118 11.51 -2.44 -0.46
N LYS A 119 12.11 -2.01 0.66
CA LYS A 119 12.04 -2.69 1.96
C LYS A 119 11.02 -2.09 2.90
N ARG A 120 10.76 -0.78 2.78
CA ARG A 120 9.84 -0.04 3.65
C ARG A 120 8.74 0.66 2.84
N LEU A 121 7.52 0.59 3.34
CA LEU A 121 6.38 1.34 2.84
C LEU A 121 5.83 2.27 3.93
N ILE A 122 5.73 3.56 3.65
CA ILE A 122 5.16 4.57 4.57
C ILE A 122 3.96 5.24 3.91
N LEU A 123 2.77 4.94 4.39
CA LEU A 123 1.51 5.51 3.93
C LEU A 123 0.98 6.54 4.92
N GLY A 124 0.90 7.80 4.49
CA GLY A 124 0.30 8.88 5.26
C GLY A 124 -1.13 9.18 4.84
N THR A 125 -1.71 10.20 5.49
CA THR A 125 -3.05 10.72 5.16
C THR A 125 -3.13 11.21 3.71
N MET A 126 -2.04 11.74 3.15
CA MET A 126 -1.99 12.24 1.77
C MET A 126 -1.59 11.18 0.73
N ALA A 127 -1.47 9.90 1.11
CA ALA A 127 -1.09 8.85 0.16
C ALA A 127 -2.21 8.61 -0.87
N PHE A 128 -2.14 9.25 -2.03
CA PHE A 128 -3.12 9.13 -3.12
C PHE A 128 -3.55 7.68 -3.44
N PRO A 129 -2.64 6.69 -3.49
CA PRO A 129 -2.98 5.31 -3.83
C PRO A 129 -3.90 4.64 -2.80
N LEU A 130 -3.81 5.07 -1.53
CA LEU A 130 -4.64 4.56 -0.45
C LEU A 130 -6.12 4.90 -0.69
N TRP A 131 -6.38 6.10 -1.19
CA TRP A 131 -7.74 6.64 -1.32
C TRP A 131 -8.36 6.37 -2.69
N ASN A 132 -7.54 6.35 -3.74
CA ASN A 132 -8.04 6.26 -5.12
C ASN A 132 -7.94 4.84 -5.69
N PHE A 133 -6.93 4.06 -5.29
CA PHE A 133 -6.67 2.71 -5.82
C PHE A 133 -6.26 1.65 -4.77
N PRO A 134 -6.99 1.54 -3.65
CA PRO A 134 -6.66 0.66 -2.52
C PRO A 134 -6.65 -0.83 -2.85
N SER A 135 -7.53 -1.30 -3.73
CA SER A 135 -7.51 -2.71 -4.19
C SER A 135 -6.24 -3.04 -4.96
N LEU A 136 -5.77 -2.09 -5.78
CA LEU A 136 -4.57 -2.27 -6.58
C LEU A 136 -3.32 -2.23 -5.70
N LEU A 137 -3.31 -1.32 -4.70
CA LEU A 137 -2.28 -1.31 -3.66
C LEU A 137 -2.26 -2.62 -2.88
N GLY A 138 -3.41 -3.12 -2.45
CA GLY A 138 -3.49 -4.40 -1.76
C GLY A 138 -3.00 -5.58 -2.61
N SER A 139 -3.30 -5.60 -3.91
CA SER A 139 -2.78 -6.64 -4.83
C SER A 139 -1.27 -6.54 -5.00
N ALA A 140 -0.73 -5.34 -5.22
CA ALA A 140 0.72 -5.14 -5.36
C ALA A 140 1.49 -5.53 -4.08
N LEU A 141 0.95 -5.23 -2.90
CA LEU A 141 1.56 -5.62 -1.62
C LEU A 141 1.55 -7.14 -1.38
N ARG A 142 0.52 -7.84 -1.86
CA ARG A 142 0.47 -9.32 -1.76
C ARG A 142 1.57 -9.98 -2.57
N VAL A 143 1.88 -9.46 -3.76
CA VAL A 143 2.90 -10.03 -4.65
C VAL A 143 4.32 -9.54 -4.36
N ASN A 144 4.48 -8.32 -3.84
CA ASN A 144 5.78 -7.75 -3.46
C ASN A 144 6.52 -8.70 -2.52
N ARG A 145 7.81 -8.99 -2.77
CA ARG A 145 8.65 -9.85 -1.92
C ARG A 145 9.71 -9.11 -1.10
N GLY A 146 9.86 -7.81 -1.30
CA GLY A 146 10.90 -6.99 -0.67
C GLY A 146 10.48 -6.34 0.64
N ILE A 147 9.21 -5.99 0.80
CA ILE A 147 8.71 -5.20 1.92
C ILE A 147 8.76 -6.03 3.20
N VAL A 148 9.47 -5.47 4.17
CA VAL A 148 9.64 -6.01 5.52
C VAL A 148 9.11 -5.04 6.58
N GLU A 149 8.91 -3.77 6.23
CA GLU A 149 8.39 -2.75 7.14
C GLU A 149 7.23 -2.00 6.50
N VAL A 150 6.10 -1.93 7.20
CA VAL A 150 4.95 -1.12 6.80
C VAL A 150 4.57 -0.17 7.92
N GLU A 151 4.49 1.11 7.57
CA GLU A 151 4.03 2.18 8.44
C GLU A 151 2.83 2.87 7.79
N GLY A 152 1.75 3.08 8.53
CA GLY A 152 0.49 3.61 8.03
C GLY A 152 -0.19 4.49 9.07
N HIS A 153 -0.35 5.77 8.77
CA HIS A 153 -1.07 6.73 9.63
C HIS A 153 -2.18 7.48 8.86
N PRO A 154 -3.15 6.78 8.25
CA PRO A 154 -4.26 7.43 7.57
C PRO A 154 -5.21 8.09 8.56
N ASN A 155 -5.26 9.42 8.57
CA ASN A 155 -6.25 10.14 9.36
C ASN A 155 -7.55 10.30 8.58
N ASP A 156 -8.55 9.48 8.87
CA ASP A 156 -9.89 9.52 8.25
C ASP A 156 -10.59 10.88 8.47
N LYS A 157 -10.22 11.64 9.52
CA LYS A 157 -10.80 12.97 9.80
C LYS A 157 -10.44 14.02 8.75
N ALA A 158 -9.34 13.85 8.01
CA ALA A 158 -8.91 14.80 7.00
C ALA A 158 -9.74 14.73 5.71
N VAL A 159 -10.50 13.64 5.48
CA VAL A 159 -11.22 13.42 4.23
C VAL A 159 -12.67 13.08 4.53
N HIS A 160 -13.53 14.10 4.67
CA HIS A 160 -15.00 13.98 4.71
C HIS A 160 -15.63 13.40 3.42
N TRP A 161 -14.85 12.76 2.54
CA TRP A 161 -15.22 12.51 1.16
C TRP A 161 -15.15 11.03 0.79
N ARG A 162 -16.36 10.46 0.75
CA ARG A 162 -16.86 9.33 -0.06
C ARG A 162 -16.38 7.90 0.24
N GLU A 163 -17.41 7.09 0.50
CA GLU A 163 -17.50 5.64 0.37
C GLU A 163 -16.51 4.79 1.20
N MET A 164 -17.01 4.39 2.36
CA MET A 164 -16.55 3.35 3.31
C MET A 164 -16.07 2.00 2.73
N ARG A 165 -15.91 1.83 1.40
CA ARG A 165 -15.82 0.50 0.77
C ARG A 165 -14.42 -0.05 0.48
N PRO A 166 -13.32 0.71 0.39
CA PRO A 166 -12.03 0.06 0.16
C PRO A 166 -11.18 -0.18 1.41
N TYR A 167 -11.68 0.16 2.61
CA TYR A 167 -10.93 0.00 3.85
C TYR A 167 -10.50 -1.43 4.19
N ARG A 168 -11.07 -2.46 3.54
CA ARG A 168 -10.66 -3.86 3.74
C ARG A 168 -9.42 -4.27 2.94
N ALA A 169 -9.22 -3.70 1.75
CA ALA A 169 -8.24 -4.24 0.81
C ALA A 169 -6.80 -4.13 1.34
N LEU A 170 -6.48 -2.98 1.95
CA LEU A 170 -5.17 -2.76 2.55
C LEU A 170 -4.95 -3.65 3.80
N PRO A 171 -5.80 -3.62 4.85
CA PRO A 171 -5.66 -4.53 6.00
C PRO A 171 -5.54 -6.01 5.60
N CYS A 172 -6.37 -6.48 4.67
CA CYS A 172 -6.31 -7.86 4.21
C CYS A 172 -5.01 -8.19 3.48
N ALA A 173 -4.49 -7.25 2.67
CA ALA A 173 -3.21 -7.40 2.01
C ALA A 173 -2.04 -7.40 3.00
N LEU A 174 -2.07 -6.53 4.00
CA LEU A 174 -1.08 -6.49 5.08
C LEU A 174 -1.08 -7.79 5.88
N GLY A 175 -2.26 -8.32 6.21
CA GLY A 175 -2.39 -9.63 6.86
C GLY A 175 -1.89 -10.79 6.00
N SER A 176 -2.12 -10.76 4.69
CA SER A 176 -1.62 -11.79 3.78
C SER A 176 -0.10 -11.72 3.58
N GLY A 177 0.47 -10.51 3.59
CA GLY A 177 1.89 -10.26 3.36
C GLY A 177 2.76 -10.29 4.63
N SER A 178 2.15 -10.34 5.82
CA SER A 178 2.81 -10.16 7.11
C SER A 178 3.84 -11.22 7.47
N GLN A 179 3.81 -12.40 6.84
CA GLN A 179 4.78 -13.47 7.11
C GLN A 179 6.24 -12.99 6.95
N ARG A 180 6.44 -11.97 6.11
CA ARG A 180 7.74 -11.36 5.81
C ARG A 180 8.01 -10.08 6.58
N LEU A 181 7.01 -9.53 7.27
CA LEU A 181 7.15 -8.25 7.95
C LEU A 181 7.91 -8.44 9.27
N SER A 182 8.93 -7.61 9.48
CA SER A 182 9.58 -7.40 10.76
C SER A 182 8.94 -6.25 11.55
N CYS A 183 8.35 -5.27 10.86
CA CYS A 183 7.65 -4.13 11.46
C CYS A 183 6.29 -3.91 10.80
N LEU A 184 5.25 -3.77 11.63
CA LEU A 184 3.90 -3.37 11.23
C LEU A 184 3.42 -2.29 12.19
N ASN A 185 3.42 -1.04 11.72
CA ASN A 185 2.89 0.11 12.43
C ASN A 185 1.71 0.66 11.65
N VAL A 186 0.50 0.48 12.14
CA VAL A 186 -0.70 0.93 11.46
C VAL A 186 -1.67 1.52 12.47
N THR A 187 -2.02 2.78 12.28
CA THR A 187 -2.92 3.53 13.14
C THR A 187 -4.10 4.08 12.37
N SER A 188 -5.16 4.44 13.09
CA SER A 188 -6.34 5.13 12.56
C SER A 188 -7.06 4.38 11.43
N LEU A 189 -6.87 3.06 11.32
CA LEU A 189 -7.67 2.21 10.46
C LEU A 189 -8.91 1.72 11.18
N LYS A 190 -10.00 1.63 10.41
CA LYS A 190 -11.20 0.92 10.83
C LYS A 190 -11.07 -0.57 10.55
N LEU A 191 -10.92 -1.37 11.60
CA LEU A 191 -10.76 -2.81 11.49
C LEU A 191 -12.09 -3.51 11.78
N ASP A 192 -12.73 -4.01 10.71
CA ASP A 192 -13.81 -4.97 10.88
C ASP A 192 -13.29 -6.39 11.09
N ARG A 193 -14.23 -7.33 11.27
CA ARG A 193 -13.92 -8.72 11.57
C ARG A 193 -13.00 -9.37 10.52
N VAL A 194 -13.22 -9.12 9.24
CA VAL A 194 -12.50 -9.78 8.14
C VAL A 194 -11.07 -9.23 8.02
N ALA A 195 -10.94 -7.90 8.09
CA ALA A 195 -9.66 -7.22 8.10
C ALA A 195 -8.80 -7.68 9.30
N ALA A 196 -9.39 -7.71 10.49
CA ALA A 196 -8.71 -8.16 11.68
C ALA A 196 -8.36 -9.66 11.66
N GLU A 197 -9.22 -10.49 11.08
CA GLU A 197 -8.92 -11.91 10.84
C GLU A 197 -7.69 -12.09 9.97
N SER A 198 -7.63 -11.35 8.86
CA SER A 198 -6.47 -11.40 7.97
C SER A 198 -5.19 -10.95 8.67
N ILE A 199 -5.25 -9.85 9.44
CA ILE A 199 -4.09 -9.36 10.22
C ILE A 199 -3.69 -10.37 11.30
N ALA A 200 -4.65 -10.95 12.02
CA ALA A 200 -4.40 -11.95 13.05
C ALA A 200 -3.72 -13.21 12.48
N ASP A 201 -4.26 -13.77 11.40
CA ASP A 201 -3.67 -14.89 10.67
C ASP A 201 -2.28 -14.55 10.16
N GLY A 202 -2.10 -13.30 9.78
CA GLY A 202 -0.82 -12.76 9.40
C GLY A 202 0.21 -12.73 10.53
N ILE A 203 -0.17 -12.19 11.69
CA ILE A 203 0.70 -12.07 12.87
C ILE A 203 1.12 -13.47 13.35
N THR A 204 0.17 -14.41 13.44
CA THR A 204 0.44 -15.78 13.92
C THR A 204 1.47 -16.53 13.07
N LYS A 205 1.57 -16.21 11.77
CA LYS A 205 2.48 -16.85 10.81
C LYS A 205 3.76 -16.04 10.56
N SER A 206 3.96 -14.93 11.25
CA SER A 206 5.06 -13.99 10.98
C SER A 206 6.19 -14.07 12.00
N ASN A 207 7.35 -13.55 11.59
CA ASN A 207 8.48 -13.24 12.47
C ASN A 207 8.48 -11.75 12.87
N LEU A 208 7.29 -11.20 13.11
CA LEU A 208 7.14 -9.79 13.41
C LEU A 208 7.85 -9.43 14.71
N GLN A 209 8.69 -8.40 14.67
CA GLN A 209 9.47 -7.92 15.82
C GLN A 209 8.82 -6.69 16.45
N ARG A 210 8.23 -5.81 15.64
CA ARG A 210 7.60 -4.58 16.08
C ARG A 210 6.17 -4.52 15.58
N LEU A 211 5.22 -4.41 16.50
CA LEU A 211 3.80 -4.24 16.20
C LEU A 211 3.28 -2.99 16.90
N HIS A 212 2.76 -2.05 16.12
CA HIS A 212 1.99 -0.93 16.63
C HIS A 212 0.63 -0.91 15.94
N LEU A 213 -0.44 -1.17 16.69
CA LEU A 213 -1.82 -1.09 16.23
C LEU A 213 -2.59 -0.11 17.10
N PHE A 214 -2.92 1.07 16.57
CA PHE A 214 -3.78 2.06 17.23
C PHE A 214 -5.01 2.31 16.35
N ASN A 215 -6.03 1.45 16.43
CA ASN A 215 -7.07 1.37 15.39
C ASN A 215 -8.50 1.33 15.97
N GLU A 216 -9.49 1.74 15.17
CA GLU A 216 -10.90 1.64 15.53
C GLU A 216 -11.37 0.20 15.36
N MET A 217 -11.78 -0.43 16.47
CA MET A 217 -12.21 -1.83 16.46
C MET A 217 -13.17 -2.18 17.60
N SER A 218 -13.96 -3.24 17.40
CA SER A 218 -14.79 -3.80 18.47
C SER A 218 -13.96 -4.58 19.51
N ALA A 219 -14.48 -4.75 20.72
CA ALA A 219 -13.82 -5.56 21.76
C ALA A 219 -13.59 -7.02 21.33
N THR A 220 -14.47 -7.58 20.50
CA THR A 220 -14.29 -8.94 19.95
C THR A 220 -13.14 -9.01 18.96
N VAL A 221 -13.01 -7.99 18.10
CA VAL A 221 -11.88 -7.86 17.17
C VAL A 221 -10.56 -7.69 17.94
N ALA A 222 -10.55 -6.81 18.95
CA ALA A 222 -9.37 -6.58 19.79
C ALA A 222 -8.88 -7.87 20.47
N ARG A 223 -9.79 -8.64 21.07
CA ARG A 223 -9.46 -9.94 21.69
C ARG A 223 -8.84 -10.92 20.69
N LYS A 224 -9.34 -10.95 19.46
CA LYS A 224 -8.80 -11.83 18.41
C LYS A 224 -7.39 -11.44 18.00
N LEU A 225 -7.13 -10.15 17.79
CA LEU A 225 -5.79 -9.64 17.49
C LEU A 225 -4.82 -9.90 18.64
N LEU A 226 -5.23 -9.66 19.89
CA LEU A 226 -4.41 -9.94 21.07
C LEU A 226 -4.06 -11.44 21.20
N SER A 227 -4.99 -12.34 20.88
CA SER A 227 -4.73 -13.77 20.83
C SER A 227 -3.67 -14.12 19.78
N ALA A 228 -3.75 -13.53 18.59
CA ALA A 228 -2.73 -13.70 17.55
C ALA A 228 -1.35 -13.16 17.99
N VAL A 229 -1.33 -11.99 18.61
CA VAL A 229 -0.10 -11.39 19.18
C VAL A 229 0.53 -12.30 20.23
N SER A 230 -0.26 -12.90 21.12
CA SER A 230 0.25 -13.83 22.13
C SER A 230 0.92 -15.09 21.54
N SER A 231 0.62 -15.41 20.29
CA SER A 231 1.23 -16.53 19.55
C SER A 231 2.52 -16.14 18.82
N CYS A 232 2.81 -14.84 18.67
CA CYS A 232 4.00 -14.34 17.96
C CYS A 232 5.20 -14.24 18.91
N ARG A 233 6.12 -15.20 18.83
CA ARG A 233 7.28 -15.30 19.75
C ARG A 233 8.42 -14.33 19.45
N SER A 234 8.45 -13.78 18.23
CA SER A 234 9.53 -12.91 17.76
C SER A 234 9.35 -11.44 18.16
N LEU A 235 8.23 -11.10 18.80
CA LEU A 235 7.85 -9.74 19.11
C LEU A 235 8.71 -9.17 20.24
N THR A 236 9.36 -8.04 19.97
CA THR A 236 10.21 -7.29 20.91
C THR A 236 9.60 -5.95 21.31
N SER A 237 8.66 -5.42 20.50
CA SER A 237 7.94 -4.18 20.77
C SER A 237 6.46 -4.35 20.42
N LEU A 238 5.58 -4.06 21.37
CA LEU A 238 4.14 -4.09 21.22
C LEU A 238 3.53 -2.77 21.71
N GLU A 239 2.83 -2.09 20.81
CA GLU A 239 1.90 -1.01 21.15
C GLU A 239 0.53 -1.39 20.58
N PHE A 240 -0.46 -1.54 21.45
CA PHE A 240 -1.80 -1.96 21.06
C PHE A 240 -2.83 -1.11 21.78
N ALA A 241 -3.60 -0.35 21.02
CA ALA A 241 -4.69 0.46 21.55
C ALA A 241 -5.80 0.64 20.49
N GLY A 242 -6.94 1.16 20.93
CA GLY A 242 -8.05 1.46 20.03
C GLY A 242 -8.97 2.54 20.57
N SER A 243 -9.44 3.39 19.67
CA SER A 243 -10.52 4.34 19.93
C SER A 243 -11.86 3.62 19.83
N ARG A 244 -12.67 3.67 20.90
CA ARG A 244 -14.07 3.24 20.85
C ARG A 244 -14.92 4.33 20.20
N GLU A 245 -15.20 4.21 18.91
CA GLU A 245 -16.39 4.86 18.32
C GLU A 245 -17.13 3.88 17.42
N PHE A 246 -17.96 3.04 18.05
CA PHE A 246 -19.09 2.40 17.37
C PHE A 246 -20.38 2.87 18.04
N SER A 247 -20.96 3.94 17.50
CA SER A 247 -22.41 4.12 17.56
C SER A 247 -22.96 3.55 16.26
N LEU A 248 -23.61 2.38 16.31
CA LEU A 248 -24.47 1.95 15.21
C LEU A 248 -25.56 3.02 15.03
N PRO A 249 -25.93 3.42 13.80
CA PRO A 249 -27.17 4.15 13.62
C PRO A 249 -28.30 3.26 14.12
N SER A 250 -29.06 3.76 15.08
CA SER A 250 -30.24 3.10 15.64
C SER A 250 -31.23 2.75 14.52
N ALA A 251 -31.15 1.55 13.99
CA ALA A 251 -32.19 0.98 13.15
C ALA A 251 -33.37 0.62 14.05
N LYS A 252 -34.27 1.59 14.26
CA LYS A 252 -35.71 1.45 14.50
C LYS A 252 -36.31 2.85 14.75
N ARG A 253 -36.61 3.56 13.66
CA ARG A 253 -37.77 4.47 13.69
C ARG A 253 -38.98 3.60 13.35
N SER A 254 -39.69 3.14 14.38
CA SER A 254 -41.10 2.80 14.22
C SER A 254 -41.83 4.07 13.76
N PRO A 255 -42.74 3.99 12.78
CA PRO A 255 -43.57 5.15 12.44
C PRO A 255 -44.49 5.49 13.62
N PRO A 256 -44.80 6.79 13.83
CA PRO A 256 -45.76 7.23 14.86
C PRO A 256 -47.20 6.80 14.51
N PRO A 257 -48.11 6.77 15.51
CA PRO A 257 -49.47 6.26 15.37
C PRO A 257 -50.32 7.01 14.34
#